data_AF-A0A1H9TE90-F1
#
_entry.id   AF-A0A1H9TE90-F1
#
_cell.length_a   1.000
_cell.length_b   1.000
_cell.length_c   1.000
_cell.angle_alpha   90.00
_cell.angle_beta   90.00
_cell.angle_gamma   90.00
#
_symmetry.space_group_name_H-M   'P 1'
#
loop_
_entity.id
_entity.type
_entity.pdbx_description
1 polymer ?
#
loop_
_entity_poly.entity_id
_entity_poly.type
_entity_poly.pdbx_seq_one_letter_code
_entity_poly.pdbx_strand_id
1 'polypeptide(L)'
;MIELDYFFPTPGGADRVIQLIQFELQEPWRLVEGDKLLGNIAKLRGEWRQVLGESLPAALVSGAGTFIDRQHYHALPAEIMARWPKLIEQVVMRSDSEFMVVCSAQVSFRTFEQIFSKYVVSLLQDEWPVTFRVYNHNFSEDFIFRAKGKKRKDYYGASLRW
;
A
#
# COMPACT_ATOMS: atom_id res chain seq x y z
N MET A 1 -9.28 -3.45 -4.62
CA MET A 1 -8.67 -2.82 -5.80
C MET A 1 -7.61 -1.85 -5.34
N ILE A 2 -6.45 -1.90 -5.98
CA ILE A 2 -5.33 -1.00 -5.79
C ILE A 2 -5.09 -0.29 -7.10
N GLU A 3 -4.91 1.03 -7.06
CA GLU A 3 -4.61 1.86 -8.21
C GLU A 3 -3.43 2.78 -7.89
N LEU A 4 -2.42 2.79 -8.75
CA LEU A 4 -1.22 3.60 -8.57
C LEU A 4 -0.89 4.34 -9.87
N ASP A 5 -0.54 5.62 -9.75
CA ASP A 5 -0.03 6.40 -10.87
C ASP A 5 1.49 6.24 -10.98
N TYR A 6 1.95 5.63 -12.07
CA TYR A 6 3.37 5.45 -12.38
C TYR A 6 3.80 6.38 -13.50
N PHE A 7 4.75 7.26 -13.20
CA PHE A 7 5.35 8.19 -14.16
C PHE A 7 6.53 7.52 -14.84
N PHE A 8 6.31 7.04 -16.07
CA PHE A 8 7.32 6.39 -16.88
C PHE A 8 8.10 7.43 -17.69
N PRO A 9 9.42 7.57 -17.46
CA PRO A 9 10.21 8.61 -18.10
C PRO A 9 10.41 8.33 -19.59
N THR A 10 10.25 9.38 -20.40
CA THR A 10 10.44 9.32 -21.85
C THR A 10 11.64 10.17 -22.25
N PRO A 11 12.64 9.63 -22.98
CA PRO A 11 13.80 10.42 -23.39
C PRO A 11 13.39 11.65 -24.22
N GLY A 12 13.70 12.86 -23.73
CA GLY A 12 13.46 14.11 -24.45
C GLY A 12 12.00 14.56 -24.55
N GLY A 13 11.09 13.97 -23.78
CA GLY A 13 9.66 14.31 -23.77
C GLY A 13 9.08 14.40 -22.35
N ALA A 14 7.77 14.63 -22.27
CA ALA A 14 7.04 14.54 -21.01
C ALA A 14 6.94 13.08 -20.54
N ASP A 15 6.90 12.89 -19.23
CA ASP A 15 6.69 11.57 -18.64
C ASP A 15 5.30 11.04 -19.02
N ARG A 16 5.24 9.74 -19.30
CA ARG A 16 3.98 9.04 -19.57
C ARG A 16 3.37 8.62 -18.24
N VAL A 17 2.09 8.90 -18.05
CA VAL A 17 1.35 8.47 -16.85
C VAL A 17 0.69 7.13 -17.15
N ILE A 18 1.11 6.10 -16.41
CA ILE A 18 0.61 4.74 -16.55
C ILE A 18 -0.07 4.36 -15.24
N GLN A 19 -1.37 4.06 -15.31
CA GLN A 19 -2.13 3.57 -14.18
C GLN A 19 -1.86 2.08 -13.99
N LEU A 20 -1.39 1.72 -12.80
CA LEU A 20 -1.16 0.35 -12.38
C LEU A 20 -2.34 -0.09 -11.52
N ILE A 21 -3.14 -1.03 -12.02
CA ILE A 21 -4.38 -1.45 -11.37
C ILE A 21 -4.30 -2.94 -11.01
N GLN A 22 -4.53 -3.27 -9.74
CA GLN A 22 -4.71 -4.64 -9.27
C GLN A 22 -6.11 -4.76 -8.66
N PHE A 23 -6.97 -5.60 -9.24
CA PHE A 23 -8.35 -5.75 -8.77
C PHE A 23 -8.40 -6.53 -7.45
N GLU A 24 -7.77 -7.70 -7.43
CA GLU A 24 -7.64 -8.53 -6.24
C GLU A 24 -6.17 -8.81 -5.87
N LEU A 25 -5.95 -9.08 -4.58
CA LEU A 25 -4.65 -9.49 -4.07
C LEU A 25 -4.16 -10.73 -4.83
N GLN A 26 -2.90 -10.71 -5.25
CA GLN A 26 -2.24 -11.77 -6.04
C GLN A 26 -2.67 -11.89 -7.51
N GLU A 27 -3.64 -11.10 -7.98
CA GLU A 27 -3.88 -11.01 -9.43
C GLU A 27 -2.76 -10.25 -10.14
N PRO A 28 -2.57 -10.49 -11.46
CA PRO A 28 -1.71 -9.66 -12.28
C PRO A 28 -2.13 -8.18 -12.25
N TRP A 29 -1.14 -7.31 -12.21
CA TRP A 29 -1.30 -5.87 -12.36
C TRP A 29 -1.61 -5.53 -13.81
N ARG A 30 -2.60 -4.68 -14.04
CA ARG A 30 -2.93 -4.12 -15.35
C ARG A 30 -2.24 -2.78 -15.51
N LEU A 31 -1.60 -2.57 -16.66
CA LEU A 31 -0.98 -1.31 -17.04
C LEU A 31 -1.90 -0.61 -18.03
N VAL A 32 -2.45 0.52 -17.64
CA VAL A 32 -3.40 1.31 -18.43
C VAL A 32 -2.81 2.70 -18.70
N GLU A 33 -2.93 3.18 -19.93
CA GLU A 33 -2.55 4.55 -20.30
C GLU A 33 -3.75 5.23 -20.96
N GLY A 34 -4.31 6.23 -20.29
CA GLY A 34 -5.60 6.81 -20.68
C GLY A 34 -6.70 5.76 -20.61
N ASP A 35 -7.31 5.44 -21.75
CA ASP A 35 -8.33 4.40 -21.91
C ASP A 35 -7.78 3.09 -22.49
N LYS A 36 -6.47 3.02 -22.79
CA LYS A 36 -5.84 1.84 -23.41
C LYS A 36 -5.21 0.92 -22.37
N LEU A 37 -5.67 -0.33 -22.33
CA LEU A 37 -4.94 -1.41 -21.65
C LEU A 37 -3.68 -1.77 -22.45
N LEU A 38 -2.50 -1.55 -21.87
CA LEU A 38 -1.22 -1.89 -22.48
C LEU A 38 -0.89 -3.38 -22.32
N GLY A 39 -1.14 -3.91 -21.13
CA GLY A 39 -0.89 -5.32 -20.81
C GLY A 39 -0.94 -5.59 -19.32
N ASN A 40 -0.68 -6.85 -18.96
CA ASN A 40 -0.68 -7.29 -17.56
C ASN A 40 0.70 -7.79 -17.15
N ILE A 41 1.14 -7.45 -15.93
CA ILE A 41 2.39 -7.93 -15.34
C ILE A 41 2.13 -8.67 -14.03
N ALA A 42 2.95 -9.67 -13.72
CA ALA A 42 2.91 -10.38 -12.46
C ALA A 42 4.35 -10.69 -11.98
N LYS A 43 4.52 -10.83 -10.67
CA LYS A 43 5.79 -11.24 -10.07
C LYS A 43 5.85 -12.76 -10.03
N LEU A 44 6.58 -13.36 -10.96
CA LEU A 44 6.74 -14.81 -11.08
C LEU A 44 8.15 -15.20 -10.64
N ARG A 45 8.24 -16.05 -9.61
CA ARG A 45 9.52 -16.51 -9.02
C ARG A 45 10.45 -15.35 -8.64
N GLY A 46 9.88 -14.26 -8.13
CA GLY A 46 10.61 -13.07 -7.69
C GLY A 46 10.88 -12.03 -8.79
N GLU A 47 10.58 -12.34 -10.05
CA GLU A 47 10.82 -11.43 -11.18
C GLU A 47 9.51 -10.90 -11.76
N TRP A 48 9.45 -9.61 -12.04
CA TRP A 48 8.33 -8.99 -12.74
C TRP A 48 8.36 -9.37 -14.22
N ARG A 49 7.27 -9.96 -14.70
CA ARG A 49 7.13 -10.41 -16.08
C ARG A 49 5.77 -10.00 -16.61
N GLN A 50 5.72 -9.70 -17.90
CA GLN A 50 4.46 -9.60 -18.60
C GLN A 50 3.82 -10.99 -18.71
N VAL A 51 2.51 -11.05 -18.46
CA VAL A 51 1.71 -12.30 -18.51
C VAL A 51 0.58 -12.24 -19.53
N LEU A 52 0.15 -11.05 -19.96
CA LEU A 52 -0.92 -10.86 -20.95
C LEU A 52 -0.71 -9.55 -21.73
N GLY A 53 -1.25 -9.45 -22.95
CA GLY A 53 -1.36 -8.21 -23.73
C GLY A 53 -0.29 -8.03 -24.81
N GLU A 54 -0.23 -6.81 -25.37
CA GLU A 54 0.76 -6.42 -26.38
C GLU A 54 2.16 -6.38 -25.77
N SER A 55 3.20 -6.73 -26.54
CA SER A 55 4.58 -6.75 -26.05
C SER A 55 4.96 -5.40 -25.41
N LEU A 56 5.19 -5.41 -24.10
CA LEU A 56 5.58 -4.23 -23.33
C LEU A 56 7.09 -4.05 -23.38
N PRO A 57 7.59 -2.79 -23.42
CA PRO A 57 9.02 -2.52 -23.26
C PRO A 57 9.55 -3.09 -21.94
N ALA A 58 10.69 -3.78 -21.97
CA ALA A 58 11.29 -4.38 -20.78
C ALA A 58 11.56 -3.35 -19.67
N ALA A 59 11.96 -2.13 -20.04
CA ALA A 59 12.17 -1.02 -19.11
C ALA A 59 10.88 -0.61 -18.39
N LEU A 60 9.73 -0.67 -19.06
CA LEU A 60 8.43 -0.37 -18.46
C LEU A 60 8.05 -1.46 -17.44
N VAL A 61 8.15 -2.73 -17.82
CA VAL A 61 7.83 -3.86 -16.92
C VAL A 61 8.70 -3.82 -15.65
N SER A 62 10.01 -3.63 -15.82
CA SER A 62 10.97 -3.56 -14.71
C SER A 62 10.73 -2.33 -13.82
N GLY A 63 10.50 -1.16 -14.43
CA GLY A 63 10.25 0.09 -13.72
C GLY A 63 8.94 0.06 -12.93
N ALA A 64 7.84 -0.37 -13.56
CA ALA A 64 6.55 -0.52 -12.90
C ALA A 64 6.61 -1.55 -11.77
N GLY A 65 7.24 -2.70 -12.00
CA GLY A 65 7.44 -3.72 -10.98
C GLY A 65 8.25 -3.22 -9.77
N THR A 66 9.34 -2.52 -10.03
CA THR A 66 10.16 -1.88 -8.98
C THR A 66 9.35 -0.83 -8.21
N PHE A 67 8.53 -0.05 -8.90
CA PHE A 67 7.66 0.93 -8.27
C PHE A 67 6.59 0.27 -7.40
N ILE A 68 5.95 -0.81 -7.85
CA ILE A 68 4.99 -1.61 -7.06
C ILE A 68 5.67 -2.20 -5.81
N ASP A 69 6.86 -2.78 -5.95
CA ASP A 69 7.61 -3.38 -4.83
C ASP A 69 7.99 -2.36 -3.75
N ARG A 70 8.15 -1.09 -4.12
CA ARG A 70 8.46 0.00 -3.18
C ARG A 70 7.25 0.49 -2.41
N GLN A 71 6.03 0.09 -2.80
CA GLN A 71 4.85 0.54 -2.09
C GLN A 71 4.70 -0.20 -0.77
N HIS A 72 4.61 0.55 0.33
CA HIS A 72 4.63 0.00 1.68
C HIS A 72 3.28 -0.62 2.13
N TYR A 73 2.21 -0.45 1.34
CA TYR A 73 0.88 -0.91 1.72
C TYR A 73 0.79 -2.44 1.94
N HIS A 74 1.62 -3.24 1.27
CA HIS A 74 1.65 -4.70 1.46
C HIS A 74 2.17 -5.12 2.85
N ALA A 75 3.06 -4.32 3.44
CA ALA A 75 3.67 -4.63 4.74
C ALA A 75 2.81 -4.16 5.93
N LEU A 76 2.02 -3.10 5.73
CA LEU A 76 1.26 -2.45 6.79
C LEU A 76 0.34 -3.39 7.58
N PRO A 77 -0.41 -4.34 6.98
CA PRO A 77 -1.19 -5.31 7.74
C PRO A 77 -0.35 -6.13 8.73
N ALA A 78 0.79 -6.63 8.27
CA ALA A 78 1.70 -7.40 9.10
C ALA A 78 2.33 -6.55 10.21
N GLU A 79 2.71 -5.31 9.91
CA GLU A 79 3.25 -4.37 10.91
C GLU A 79 2.22 -4.01 11.99
N ILE A 80 0.96 -3.77 11.61
CA ILE A 80 -0.14 -3.51 12.56
C ILE A 80 -0.36 -4.73 13.47
N MET A 81 -0.43 -5.94 12.90
CA MET A 81 -0.57 -7.16 13.71
C MET A 81 0.62 -7.37 14.65
N ALA A 82 1.86 -7.10 14.19
CA ALA A 82 3.07 -7.21 15.02
C ALA A 82 3.11 -6.17 16.14
N ARG A 83 2.51 -4.98 15.94
CA ARG A 83 2.44 -3.92 16.96
C ARG A 83 1.45 -4.26 18.07
N TRP A 84 0.37 -4.99 17.77
CA TRP A 84 -0.69 -5.32 18.71
C TRP A 84 -1.12 -6.80 18.66
N PRO A 85 -0.20 -7.76 18.87
CA PRO A 85 -0.45 -9.18 18.63
C PRO A 85 -1.47 -9.83 19.57
N LYS A 86 -1.83 -9.16 20.67
CA LYS A 86 -2.85 -9.62 21.63
C LYS A 86 -4.17 -8.85 21.55
N LEU A 87 -4.21 -7.78 20.76
CA LEU A 87 -5.40 -6.91 20.66
C LEU A 87 -6.05 -6.97 19.27
N ILE A 88 -5.29 -7.37 18.25
CA ILE A 88 -5.77 -7.47 16.88
C ILE A 88 -5.75 -8.93 16.48
N GLU A 89 -6.90 -9.40 16.03
CA GLU A 89 -7.07 -10.74 15.47
C GLU A 89 -6.73 -10.76 13.98
N GLN A 90 -7.17 -9.73 13.25
CA GLN A 90 -6.98 -9.68 11.80
C GLN A 90 -6.82 -8.25 11.29
N VAL A 91 -5.99 -8.09 10.25
CA VAL A 91 -5.94 -6.89 9.42
C VAL A 91 -6.06 -7.31 7.96
N VAL A 92 -7.02 -6.73 7.25
CA VAL A 92 -7.29 -7.02 5.84
C VAL A 92 -7.20 -5.72 5.05
N MET A 93 -6.32 -5.69 4.05
CA MET A 93 -6.29 -4.59 3.09
C MET A 93 -7.49 -4.71 2.14
N ARG A 94 -8.26 -3.63 1.99
CA ARG A 94 -9.40 -3.54 1.06
C ARG A 94 -9.02 -2.81 -0.22
N SER A 95 -8.19 -1.78 -0.08
CA SER A 95 -7.54 -1.04 -1.17
C SER A 95 -6.19 -0.50 -0.69
N ASP A 96 -5.47 0.21 -1.57
CA ASP A 96 -4.25 0.95 -1.25
C ASP A 96 -4.43 2.03 -0.18
N SER A 97 -5.67 2.45 0.06
CA SER A 97 -6.01 3.49 1.02
C SER A 97 -7.05 3.08 2.06
N GLU A 98 -7.49 1.81 2.09
CA GLU A 98 -8.48 1.32 3.05
C GLU A 98 -8.09 -0.04 3.64
N PHE A 99 -8.14 -0.13 4.97
CA PHE A 99 -7.87 -1.33 5.75
C PHE A 99 -9.02 -1.63 6.70
N MET A 100 -9.34 -2.91 6.84
CA MET A 100 -10.22 -3.44 7.87
C MET A 100 -9.37 -4.04 8.99
N VAL A 101 -9.69 -3.69 10.24
CA VAL A 101 -9.02 -4.21 11.44
C VAL A 101 -10.07 -4.86 12.33
N VAL A 102 -9.80 -6.07 12.80
CA VAL A 102 -10.69 -6.81 13.71
C VAL A 102 -9.97 -7.03 15.03
N CYS A 103 -10.54 -6.55 16.13
CA CYS A 103 -10.00 -6.71 17.47
C CYS A 103 -10.24 -8.12 18.01
N SER A 104 -9.34 -8.61 18.85
CA SER A 104 -9.53 -9.86 19.60
C SER A 104 -10.64 -9.74 20.65
N ALA A 105 -11.25 -10.88 21.03
CA ALA A 105 -12.44 -10.91 21.89
C ALA A 105 -12.32 -10.26 23.27
N GLN A 106 -11.13 -10.19 23.84
CA GLN A 106 -10.89 -9.68 25.20
C GLN A 106 -10.56 -8.18 25.25
N VAL A 107 -10.67 -7.50 24.11
CA VAL A 107 -10.27 -6.09 23.99
C VAL A 107 -11.40 -5.17 24.43
N SER A 108 -11.10 -4.24 25.34
CA SER A 108 -11.94 -3.06 25.55
C SER A 108 -11.89 -2.18 24.30
N PHE A 109 -12.96 -2.20 23.51
CA PHE A 109 -12.99 -1.56 22.20
C PHE A 109 -12.75 -0.04 22.29
N ARG A 110 -13.37 0.63 23.26
CA ARG A 110 -13.18 2.06 23.53
C ARG A 110 -11.73 2.40 23.95
N THR A 111 -11.09 1.56 24.75
CA THR A 111 -9.68 1.76 25.12
C THR A 111 -8.77 1.56 23.92
N PHE A 112 -9.08 0.55 23.09
CA PHE A 112 -8.32 0.27 21.88
C PHE A 112 -8.42 1.39 20.86
N GLU A 113 -9.59 1.99 20.65
CA GLU A 113 -9.78 3.15 19.77
C GLU A 113 -8.78 4.28 20.07
N GLN A 114 -8.62 4.64 21.35
CA GLN A 114 -7.71 5.69 21.79
C GLN A 114 -6.24 5.33 21.53
N ILE A 115 -5.86 4.08 21.81
CA ILE A 115 -4.49 3.59 21.60
C ILE A 115 -4.21 3.52 20.10
N PHE A 116 -5.07 2.87 19.34
CA PHE A 116 -4.93 2.65 17.92
C PHE A 116 -4.76 3.97 17.17
N SER A 117 -5.70 4.90 17.35
CA SER A 117 -5.70 6.20 16.69
C SER A 117 -4.44 7.02 16.98
N LYS A 118 -3.87 6.87 18.18
CA LYS A 118 -2.65 7.58 18.57
C LYS A 118 -1.38 7.01 17.94
N TYR A 119 -1.28 5.69 17.81
CA TYR A 119 -0.03 5.03 17.47
C TYR A 119 0.04 4.51 16.02
N VAL A 120 -1.10 4.21 15.37
CA VAL A 120 -1.10 3.69 13.99
C VAL A 120 -0.46 4.69 13.01
N VAL A 121 -0.60 5.99 13.29
CA VAL A 121 0.02 7.06 12.49
C VAL A 121 1.54 6.91 12.38
N SER A 122 2.21 6.33 13.39
CA SER A 122 3.66 6.12 13.37
C SER A 122 4.12 4.96 12.48
N LEU A 123 3.19 4.08 12.08
CA LEU A 123 3.45 2.99 11.13
C LEU A 123 3.27 3.43 9.68
N LEU A 124 2.56 4.55 9.45
CA LEU A 124 2.35 5.07 8.11
C LEU A 124 3.62 5.77 7.61
N GLN A 125 4.25 5.15 6.61
CA GLN A 125 5.42 5.69 5.92
C GLN A 125 5.02 6.57 4.73
N ASP A 126 3.84 6.30 4.15
CA ASP A 126 3.37 6.97 2.95
C ASP A 126 2.76 8.35 3.25
N GLU A 127 2.90 9.27 2.30
CA GLU A 127 2.32 10.60 2.38
C GLU A 127 0.79 10.61 2.17
N TRP A 128 0.20 9.51 1.72
CA TRP A 128 -1.21 9.44 1.37
C TRP A 128 -2.09 9.13 2.58
N PRO A 129 -3.30 9.71 2.68
CA PRO A 129 -4.23 9.37 3.74
C PRO A 129 -4.74 7.94 3.60
N VAL A 130 -4.73 7.18 4.70
CA VAL A 130 -5.24 5.82 4.81
C VAL A 130 -6.45 5.81 5.74
N THR A 131 -7.46 5.03 5.39
CA THR A 131 -8.70 4.83 6.17
C THR A 131 -8.67 3.46 6.83
N PHE A 132 -8.87 3.43 8.15
CA PHE A 132 -9.04 2.21 8.93
C PHE A 132 -10.49 2.08 9.36
N ARG A 133 -11.13 0.97 8.99
CA ARG A 133 -12.40 0.54 9.56
C ARG A 133 -12.10 -0.52 10.60
N VAL A 134 -12.32 -0.19 11.86
CA VAL A 134 -11.96 -1.06 12.98
C VAL A 134 -13.23 -1.63 13.58
N TYR A 135 -13.24 -2.93 13.81
CA TYR A 135 -14.36 -3.68 14.37
C TYR A 135 -13.96 -4.38 15.66
N ASN A 136 -14.89 -4.49 16.61
CA ASN A 136 -14.74 -5.42 17.71
C ASN A 136 -14.90 -6.88 17.22
N HIS A 137 -14.56 -7.85 18.06
CA HIS A 137 -14.47 -9.27 17.67
C HIS A 137 -15.76 -9.90 17.10
N ASN A 138 -16.92 -9.39 17.51
CA ASN A 138 -18.23 -9.90 17.11
C ASN A 138 -18.95 -8.95 16.14
N PHE A 139 -18.24 -7.93 15.63
CA PHE A 139 -18.78 -6.93 14.70
C PHE A 139 -20.00 -6.16 15.23
N SER A 140 -20.20 -6.09 16.55
CA SER A 140 -21.29 -5.32 17.15
C SER A 140 -20.98 -3.83 17.29
N GLU A 141 -19.69 -3.46 17.26
CA GLU A 141 -19.21 -2.08 17.34
C GLU A 141 -18.11 -1.84 16.31
N ASP A 142 -18.08 -0.63 15.75
CA ASP A 142 -17.06 -0.19 14.81
C ASP A 142 -16.68 1.28 14.99
N PHE A 143 -15.50 1.65 14.48
CA PHE A 143 -15.13 3.05 14.27
C PHE A 143 -14.29 3.22 13.00
N ILE A 144 -14.34 4.41 12.44
CA ILE A 144 -13.54 4.79 11.27
C ILE A 144 -12.45 5.78 11.70
N PHE A 145 -11.20 5.45 11.42
CA PHE A 145 -10.06 6.32 11.68
C PHE A 145 -9.31 6.63 10.39
N ARG A 146 -9.28 7.90 10.00
CA ARG A 146 -8.51 8.38 8.85
C ARG A 146 -7.19 8.98 9.32
N ALA A 147 -6.10 8.44 8.82
CA ALA A 147 -4.74 8.80 9.24
C ALA A 147 -3.89 9.21 8.04
N LYS A 148 -2.88 10.04 8.28
CA LYS A 148 -1.86 10.40 7.29
C LYS A 148 -0.49 10.24 7.92
N GLY A 149 0.44 9.59 7.24
CA GLY A 149 1.82 9.45 7.71
C GLY A 149 2.48 10.81 7.92
N LYS A 150 3.41 10.87 8.88
CA LYS A 150 4.31 12.04 9.00
C LYS A 150 5.48 11.81 8.06
N LYS A 151 5.78 12.77 7.19
CA LYS A 151 7.04 12.79 6.42
C LYS A 151 8.19 12.42 7.35
N ARG A 152 8.88 11.31 7.08
CA ARG A 152 10.20 11.10 7.67
C ARG A 152 11.04 12.30 7.24
N LYS A 153 11.47 13.12 8.20
CA LYS A 153 12.54 14.07 7.94
C LYS A 153 13.77 13.22 7.64
N ASP A 154 14.15 13.13 6.38
CA ASP A 154 15.43 12.54 6.00
C ASP A 154 16.54 13.34 6.69
N TYR A 155 17.12 12.77 7.74
CA TYR A 155 18.36 13.26 8.32
C TYR A 155 19.52 12.80 7.42
N TYR A 156 19.58 13.32 6.19
CA TYR A 156 20.82 13.39 5.43
C TYR A 156 21.25 14.86 5.42
N GLY A 157 22.01 15.25 6.44
CA GLY A 157 22.42 16.64 6.60
C GLY A 157 23.30 16.93 7.82
N ALA A 158 24.31 16.10 8.10
CA ALA A 158 25.51 16.42 8.89
C ALA A 158 26.37 15.14 8.90
N SER A 159 27.66 15.08 8.61
CA SER A 159 28.71 16.07 8.38
C SER A 159 29.85 15.31 7.68
N LEU A 160 30.25 15.72 6.48
CA LEU A 160 31.58 15.41 5.93
C LEU A 160 32.41 16.68 6.08
N ARG A 161 33.14 16.74 7.20
CA ARG A 161 34.30 17.60 7.40
C ARG A 161 35.26 16.80 8.26
N TRP A 162 36.29 16.25 7.64
CA TRP A 162 37.71 16.29 8.04
C TRP A 162 38.53 16.01 6.78
#